data_AF-A0A0Q5NQW5-F1
#
_entry.id   AF-A0A0Q5NQW5-F1
#
_cell.length_a   1.000
_cell.length_b   1.000
_cell.length_c   1.000
_cell.angle_alpha   90.00
_cell.angle_beta   90.00
_cell.angle_gamma   90.00
#
_symmetry.space_group_name_H-M   'P 1'
#
loop_
_entity.id
_entity.type
_entity.pdbx_description
1 polymer ?
#
loop_
_entity_poly.entity_id
_entity_poly.type
_entity_poly.pdbx_seq_one_letter_code
_entity_poly.pdbx_strand_id
1 'polypeptide(L)'
;MAAPDGAEPVFGFVVESYGDGDAYFMGLSDPRSLAQGEGVSSWCNLVSTANGGLSTRVLFNDPAFPNRGAARAWMATDQYVQLKALLMSLAYA
;
A
#
# COMPACT_ATOMS: atom_id res chain seq x y z
N MET A 1 2.95 -12.65 -11.04
CA MET A 1 4.13 -13.34 -10.46
C MET A 1 3.84 -13.59 -9.00
N ALA A 2 4.16 -14.79 -8.55
CA ALA A 2 4.34 -15.08 -7.15
C ALA A 2 5.76 -14.67 -6.73
N ALA A 3 5.93 -14.21 -5.49
CA ALA A 3 7.22 -14.17 -4.81
C ALA A 3 7.86 -15.58 -4.84
N PRO A 4 9.16 -15.73 -4.54
CA PRO A 4 9.83 -17.04 -4.57
C PRO A 4 9.13 -18.13 -3.74
N ASP A 5 8.31 -17.71 -2.76
CA ASP A 5 7.48 -18.56 -1.89
C ASP A 5 6.05 -18.81 -2.42
N GLY A 6 5.71 -18.35 -3.62
CA GLY A 6 4.37 -18.50 -4.18
C GLY A 6 3.43 -17.31 -3.93
N ALA A 7 3.81 -16.32 -3.12
CA ALA A 7 2.89 -15.26 -2.71
C ALA A 7 2.67 -14.19 -3.80
N GLU A 8 1.43 -14.01 -4.25
CA GLU A 8 1.12 -12.92 -5.18
C GLU A 8 1.02 -11.58 -4.44
N PRO A 9 1.61 -10.49 -5.00
CA PRO A 9 1.47 -9.16 -4.43
C PRO A 9 0.01 -8.73 -4.43
N VAL A 10 -0.41 -8.11 -3.33
CA VAL A 10 -1.76 -7.59 -3.19
C VAL A 10 -1.74 -6.07 -3.10
N PHE A 11 -2.84 -5.46 -3.51
CA PHE A 11 -3.06 -4.05 -3.25
C PHE A 11 -3.25 -3.81 -1.75
N GLY A 12 -2.52 -2.85 -1.20
CA GLY A 12 -2.65 -2.38 0.17
C GLY A 12 -2.91 -0.88 0.25
N PHE A 13 -3.78 -0.50 1.19
CA PHE A 13 -3.88 0.86 1.72
C PHE A 13 -3.74 0.77 3.24
N VAL A 14 -2.70 1.38 3.79
CA VAL A 14 -2.31 1.25 5.20
C VAL A 14 -2.21 2.64 5.83
N VAL A 15 -2.57 2.71 7.12
CA VAL A 15 -2.36 3.88 7.95
C VAL A 15 -1.50 3.47 9.14
N GLU A 16 -0.40 4.19 9.36
CA GLU A 16 0.47 4.01 10.52
C GLU A 16 0.45 5.28 11.35
N SER A 17 0.20 5.14 12.66
CA SER A 17 0.30 6.29 13.55
C SER A 17 1.77 6.56 13.86
N TYR A 18 2.21 7.79 13.57
CA TYR A 18 3.59 8.23 13.74
C TYR A 18 3.60 9.60 14.42
N GLY A 19 4.12 9.64 15.66
CA GLY A 19 4.04 10.83 16.51
C GLY A 19 2.59 11.25 16.75
N ASP A 20 2.29 12.52 16.49
CA ASP A 20 0.93 13.09 16.63
C ASP A 20 0.08 12.96 15.36
N GLY A 21 0.57 12.24 14.33
CA GLY A 21 -0.07 12.15 13.02
C GLY A 21 -0.28 10.72 12.53
N ASP A 22 -0.90 10.61 11.35
CA ASP A 22 -1.08 9.36 10.62
C ASP A 22 -0.31 9.46 9.29
N ALA A 23 0.56 8.48 9.03
CA ALA A 23 1.19 8.27 7.73
C ALA A 23 0.35 7.31 6.89
N TYR A 24 0.12 7.66 5.63
CA TYR A 24 -0.72 6.89 4.72
C TYR A 24 0.11 6.30 3.59
N PHE A 25 -0.14 5.03 3.29
CA PHE A 25 0.57 4.30 2.27
C PHE A 25 -0.39 3.54 1.36
N MET A 26 -0.11 3.57 0.06
CA MET A 26 -0.90 2.87 -0.95
C MET A 26 0.02 2.29 -2.02
N GLY A 27 -0.13 1.00 -2.35
CA GLY A 27 0.75 0.33 -3.32
C GLY A 27 0.52 -1.18 -3.37
N LEU A 28 1.37 -1.89 -4.10
CA LEU A 28 1.47 -3.35 -4.01
C LEU A 28 2.40 -3.74 -2.87
N SER A 29 2.01 -4.76 -2.11
CA SER A 29 2.77 -5.27 -0.98
C SER A 29 2.58 -6.78 -0.83
N ASP A 30 3.48 -7.41 -0.10
CA ASP A 30 3.30 -8.78 0.36
C ASP A 30 2.11 -8.83 1.35
N PRO A 31 1.19 -9.81 1.27
CA PRO A 31 0.08 -9.92 2.21
C PRO A 31 0.50 -9.89 3.69
N ARG A 32 1.69 -10.41 4.03
CA ARG A 32 2.25 -10.42 5.39
C ARG A 32 2.54 -9.02 5.91
N SER A 33 2.80 -8.07 5.02
CA SER A 33 3.14 -6.68 5.32
C SER A 33 1.90 -5.80 5.56
N LEU A 34 0.69 -6.33 5.37
CA LEU A 34 -0.57 -5.60 5.58
C LEU A 34 -1.25 -5.95 6.92
N ALA A 35 -0.47 -6.46 7.88
CA ALA A 35 -0.96 -6.80 9.21
C ALA A 35 -1.43 -5.55 9.98
N GLN A 36 -2.50 -5.71 10.76
CA GLN A 36 -3.07 -4.65 11.61
C GLN A 36 -2.97 -5.05 13.08
N GLY A 37 -2.72 -4.07 13.95
CA GLY A 37 -2.67 -4.28 15.41
C GLY A 37 -1.69 -3.35 16.10
N GLU A 38 -1.84 -3.22 17.41
CA GLU A 38 -0.89 -2.47 18.24
C GLU A 38 0.50 -3.16 18.21
N GLY A 39 1.56 -2.39 18.01
CA GLY A 39 2.94 -2.89 17.96
C GLY A 39 3.34 -3.64 16.68
N VAL A 40 2.44 -3.72 15.68
CA VAL A 40 2.74 -4.32 14.38
C VAL A 40 3.35 -3.24 13.47
N SER A 41 4.59 -3.47 13.00
CA SER A 41 5.11 -2.71 11.86
C SER A 41 4.41 -3.24 10.62
N SER A 42 3.54 -2.42 10.05
CA SER A 42 2.95 -2.69 8.75
C SER A 42 3.82 -2.07 7.67
N TRP A 43 3.44 -2.25 6.41
CA TRP A 43 4.03 -1.53 5.29
C TRP A 43 5.54 -1.79 5.01
N CYS A 44 5.87 -3.04 4.67
CA CYS A 44 7.03 -3.31 3.81
C CYS A 44 6.56 -3.37 2.34
N ASN A 45 6.93 -2.37 1.54
CA ASN A 45 6.50 -2.24 0.15
C ASN A 45 7.47 -2.91 -0.85
N LEU A 46 8.50 -3.59 -0.36
CA LEU A 46 9.42 -4.38 -1.18
C LEU A 46 8.76 -5.72 -1.50
N VAL A 47 8.37 -5.87 -2.76
CA VAL A 47 7.85 -7.12 -3.32
C VAL A 47 9.00 -7.87 -3.98
N SER A 48 9.26 -9.11 -3.56
CA SER A 48 10.26 -9.95 -4.21
C SER A 48 9.83 -10.37 -5.62
N THR A 49 10.75 -10.29 -6.58
CA THR A 49 10.59 -10.76 -7.96
C THR A 49 11.67 -11.78 -8.29
N ALA A 50 11.52 -12.51 -9.41
CA ALA A 50 12.51 -13.50 -9.84
C ALA A 50 13.92 -12.90 -10.08
N ASN A 51 14.01 -11.61 -10.36
CA ASN A 51 15.23 -10.89 -10.69
C ASN A 51 15.60 -9.78 -9.68
N GLY A 52 14.95 -9.71 -8.52
CA GLY A 52 15.25 -8.69 -7.51
C GLY A 52 14.04 -8.32 -6.65
N GLY A 53 13.78 -7.02 -6.57
CA GLY A 53 12.66 -6.49 -5.79
C GLY A 53 12.02 -5.27 -6.43
N LEU A 54 10.72 -5.14 -6.21
CA LEU A 54 9.87 -4.09 -6.75
C LEU A 54 9.31 -3.25 -5.60
N SER A 55 9.32 -1.93 -5.77
CA SER A 55 8.61 -0.99 -4.90
C SER A 55 7.58 -0.22 -5.72
N THR A 56 6.29 -0.42 -5.46
CA THR A 56 5.23 0.40 -6.03
C THR A 56 4.53 1.16 -4.91
N ARG A 57 4.43 2.50 -5.04
CA ARG A 57 3.70 3.32 -4.07
C ARG A 57 3.13 4.58 -4.69
N VAL A 58 1.98 5.02 -4.18
CA VAL A 58 1.49 6.37 -4.34
C VAL A 58 2.22 7.28 -3.35
N LEU A 59 2.69 8.42 -3.82
CA LEU A 59 3.23 9.47 -2.96
C LEU A 59 2.09 10.41 -2.57
N PHE A 60 1.77 10.44 -1.28
CA PHE A 60 0.85 11.42 -0.73
C PHE A 60 1.60 12.66 -0.23
N ASN A 61 0.90 13.79 -0.14
CA ASN A 61 1.40 14.95 0.61
C ASN A 61 1.52 14.64 2.10
N ASP A 62 2.19 15.52 2.85
CA ASP A 62 2.30 15.45 4.30
C ASP A 62 1.74 16.73 4.96
N PRO A 63 0.59 16.66 5.68
CA PRO A 63 -0.24 15.47 5.88
C PRO A 63 -1.06 15.09 4.63
N ALA A 64 -1.29 13.80 4.42
CA ALA A 64 -2.04 13.29 3.27
C ALA A 64 -3.54 13.58 3.38
N PHE A 65 -4.08 13.40 4.59
CA PHE A 65 -5.48 13.59 4.91
C PHE A 65 -5.59 14.28 6.27
N PRO A 66 -6.61 15.14 6.49
CA PRO A 66 -6.81 15.81 7.77
C PRO A 66 -7.24 14.86 8.90
N ASN A 67 -7.82 13.70 8.57
CA ASN A 67 -8.14 12.62 9.50
C ASN A 67 -8.48 11.32 8.75
N ARG A 68 -8.61 10.20 9.47
CA ARG A 68 -8.98 8.89 8.91
C ARG A 68 -10.35 8.87 8.23
N GLY A 69 -11.26 9.76 8.62
CA GLY A 69 -12.57 9.92 7.97
C GLY A 69 -12.43 10.47 6.55
N ALA A 70 -11.59 11.49 6.36
CA ALA A 70 -11.27 12.04 5.05
C ALA A 70 -10.56 11.02 4.15
N ALA A 71 -9.65 10.21 4.70
CA ALA A 71 -9.03 9.10 3.97
C ALA A 71 -10.09 8.09 3.49
N ARG A 72 -11.03 7.70 4.37
CA ARG A 72 -12.15 6.82 4.00
C ARG A 72 -13.05 7.41 2.92
N ALA A 73 -13.35 8.70 2.99
CA ALA A 73 -14.14 9.38 1.96
C ALA A 73 -13.40 9.41 0.61
N TRP A 74 -12.09 9.65 0.61
CA TRP A 74 -11.28 9.63 -0.60
C TRP A 74 -11.24 8.25 -1.25
N MET A 75 -11.18 7.17 -0.46
CA MET A 75 -11.24 5.79 -0.96
C MET A 75 -12.57 5.44 -1.66
N ALA A 76 -13.61 6.28 -1.52
CA ALA A 76 -14.88 6.11 -2.24
C ALA A 76 -14.92 6.84 -3.60
N THR A 77 -13.86 7.54 -3.99
CA THR A 77 -13.80 8.33 -5.23
C THR A 77 -13.33 7.51 -6.43
N ASP A 78 -13.69 7.96 -7.64
CA ASP A 78 -13.17 7.38 -8.88
C ASP A 78 -11.65 7.45 -8.99
N GLN A 79 -11.04 8.50 -8.41
CA GLN A 79 -9.58 8.65 -8.39
C GLN A 79 -8.90 7.48 -7.66
N TYR A 80 -9.45 7.07 -6.51
CA TYR A 80 -8.94 5.91 -5.79
C TYR A 80 -9.08 4.63 -6.62
N VAL A 81 -10.25 4.43 -7.24
CA VAL A 81 -10.52 3.25 -8.09
C VAL A 81 -9.54 3.19 -9.26
N GLN A 82 -9.30 4.31 -9.95
CA GLN A 82 -8.36 4.40 -11.06
C GLN A 82 -6.92 4.13 -10.63
N LEU A 83 -6.47 4.70 -9.51
CA LEU A 83 -5.11 4.47 -8.99
C LEU A 83 -4.90 3.02 -8.57
N LYS A 84 -5.89 2.42 -7.90
CA LYS A 84 -5.88 1.00 -7.55
C LYS A 84 -5.80 0.13 -8.81
N ALA A 85 -6.62 0.41 -9.82
CA ALA A 85 -6.62 -0.32 -11.08
C ALA A 85 -5.28 -0.18 -11.81
N LEU A 86 -4.70 1.02 -11.85
CA LEU A 86 -3.36 1.26 -12.42
C LEU A 86 -2.32 0.38 -11.73
N LEU A 87 -2.26 0.40 -10.40
CA LEU A 87 -1.30 -0.41 -9.64
C LEU A 87 -1.49 -1.91 -9.86
N MET A 88 -2.74 -2.39 -9.92
CA MET A 88 -3.04 -3.79 -10.19
C MET A 88 -2.81 -4.22 -11.65
N SER A 89 -2.83 -3.27 -12.58
CA SER A 89 -2.59 -3.52 -14.01
C SER A 89 -1.11 -3.70 -14.35
N LEU A 90 -0.21 -3.41 -13.41
CA LEU A 90 1.22 -3.46 -13.64
C LEU A 90 1.65 -4.92 -13.89
N ALA A 91 1.90 -5.21 -15.16
CA ALA A 91 2.51 -6.46 -15.60
C ALA A 91 4.01 -6.24 -15.75
N TYR A 92 4.79 -6.93 -14.93
CA TYR A 92 6.25 -6.91 -14.99
C TYR A 92 6.73 -8.26 -15.50
N ALA A 93 7.46 -8.23 -16.62
CA ALA A 93 8.09 -9.38 -17.25
C ALA A 93 9.48 -9.64 -16.67
#